data_AF-A0A7X3R6F1-F1
#
_entry.id   AF-A0A7X3R6F1-F1
#
_cell.length_a   1.000
_cell.length_b   1.000
_cell.length_c   1.000
_cell.angle_alpha   90.00
_cell.angle_beta   90.00
_cell.angle_gamma   90.00
#
_symmetry.space_group_name_H-M   'P 1'
#
loop_
_entity.id
_entity.type
_entity.pdbx_description
1 polymer ?
#
loop_
_entity_poly.entity_id
_entity_poly.type
_entity_poly.pdbx_seq_one_letter_code
_entity_poly.pdbx_strand_id
1 'polypeptide(L)'
;DARRTSHLPVPLHLRNAATGLMREMGYGSGYRYAHDEPDHYAEGERYLPEELGETRYYHAGSLGAEASLAERLAQQRKPEEERPDSSDSG
;
A
#
# COMPACT_ATOMS: atom_id res chain seq x y z
N ASP A 1 -10.10 10.60 11.90
CA ASP A 1 -10.70 9.27 11.68
C ASP A 1 -10.37 8.21 12.71
N ALA A 2 -9.11 8.04 13.15
CA ALA A 2 -8.72 6.98 14.10
C ALA A 2 -9.66 6.79 15.31
N ARG A 3 -10.11 7.87 15.97
CA ARG A 3 -11.06 7.79 17.11
C ARG A 3 -12.42 7.18 16.74
N ARG A 4 -12.88 7.41 15.50
CA ARG A 4 -14.17 6.95 14.98
C ARG A 4 -14.07 5.52 14.43
N THR A 5 -12.92 5.14 13.91
CA THR A 5 -12.70 3.87 13.19
C THR A 5 -11.78 2.89 13.93
N SER A 6 -11.54 3.09 15.23
CA SER A 6 -10.64 2.24 16.03
C SER A 6 -11.10 0.79 16.16
N HIS A 7 -12.38 0.53 15.89
CA HIS A 7 -12.98 -0.80 15.92
C HIS A 7 -12.76 -1.58 14.60
N LEU A 8 -12.30 -0.91 13.53
CA LEU A 8 -12.07 -1.56 12.26
C LEU A 8 -10.86 -2.49 12.35
N PRO A 9 -10.96 -3.70 11.78
CA PRO A 9 -9.87 -4.65 11.82
C PRO A 9 -8.70 -4.22 10.93
N VAL A 10 -7.49 -4.58 11.33
CA VAL A 10 -6.34 -4.56 10.43
C VAL A 10 -6.56 -5.60 9.32
N PRO A 11 -6.30 -5.28 8.04
CA PRO A 11 -6.33 -6.25 6.93
C PRO A 11 -5.54 -7.52 7.25
N LEU A 12 -6.07 -8.70 6.89
CA LEU A 12 -5.48 -10.00 7.28
C LEU A 12 -4.02 -10.15 6.85
N HIS A 13 -3.69 -9.72 5.63
CA HIS A 13 -2.34 -9.79 5.06
C HIS A 13 -1.33 -8.89 5.81
N LEU A 14 -1.78 -7.93 6.63
CA LEU A 14 -0.89 -7.10 7.47
C LEU A 14 -0.80 -7.58 8.92
N ARG A 15 -1.59 -8.58 9.32
CA ARG A 15 -1.58 -9.09 10.70
C ARG A 15 -0.35 -9.93 10.97
N ASN A 16 0.22 -9.79 12.15
CA ASN A 16 1.24 -10.70 12.63
C ASN A 16 0.65 -12.10 12.88
N ALA A 17 1.31 -13.12 12.37
CA ALA A 17 0.94 -14.52 12.51
C ALA A 17 1.91 -15.27 13.43
N ALA A 18 1.96 -14.85 14.70
CA ALA A 18 2.95 -15.34 15.65
C ALA A 18 2.79 -16.84 15.98
N THR A 19 1.55 -17.33 16.06
CA THR A 19 1.23 -18.73 16.41
C THR A 19 0.89 -19.57 15.18
N GLY A 20 0.99 -20.90 15.30
CA GLY A 20 0.57 -21.83 14.24
C GLY A 20 -0.88 -21.64 13.83
N LEU A 21 -1.78 -21.59 14.82
CA LEU A 21 -3.21 -21.34 14.63
C LEU A 21 -3.49 -20.02 13.88
N MET A 22 -2.73 -18.95 14.15
CA MET A 22 -2.90 -17.68 13.43
C MET A 22 -2.57 -17.81 11.93
N ARG A 23 -1.53 -18.57 11.58
CA ARG A 23 -1.18 -18.83 10.18
C ARG A 23 -2.26 -19.67 9.49
N GLU A 24 -2.79 -20.68 10.18
CA GLU A 24 -3.90 -21.50 9.69
C GLU A 24 -5.17 -20.68 9.45
N MET A 25 -5.41 -19.66 10.28
CA MET A 25 -6.49 -18.67 10.10
C MET A 25 -6.18 -17.61 9.03
N GLY A 26 -5.07 -17.73 8.30
CA GLY A 26 -4.71 -16.85 7.19
C GLY A 26 -4.09 -15.51 7.60
N TYR A 27 -3.63 -15.36 8.84
CA TYR A 27 -2.98 -14.12 9.27
C TYR A 27 -1.65 -13.96 8.52
N GLY A 28 -1.40 -12.77 8.00
CA GLY A 28 -0.21 -12.48 7.19
C GLY A 28 -0.19 -13.19 5.82
N SER A 29 -1.22 -14.00 5.50
CA SER A 29 -1.32 -14.63 4.19
C SER A 29 -1.58 -13.58 3.11
N GLY A 30 -0.85 -13.67 2.01
CA GLY A 30 -0.92 -12.68 0.94
C GLY A 30 -0.18 -11.37 1.22
N TYR A 31 0.62 -11.29 2.29
CA TYR A 31 1.50 -10.13 2.51
C TYR A 31 2.51 -10.02 1.36
N ARG A 32 2.45 -8.92 0.61
CA ARG A 32 3.45 -8.59 -0.41
C ARG A 32 4.56 -7.77 0.21
N TYR A 33 5.77 -8.34 0.22
CA TYR A 33 6.94 -7.63 0.70
C TYR A 33 7.42 -6.66 -0.39
N ALA A 34 7.12 -5.38 -0.21
CA ALA A 34 7.37 -4.36 -1.23
C ALA A 34 8.81 -4.34 -1.76
N HIS A 35 9.82 -4.72 -0.96
CA HIS A 35 11.21 -4.74 -1.43
C HIS A 35 11.51 -5.81 -2.48
N ASP A 36 10.70 -6.87 -2.57
CA ASP A 36 10.84 -7.92 -3.58
C ASP A 36 10.02 -7.61 -4.84
N GLU A 37 9.19 -6.56 -4.81
CA GLU A 37 8.37 -6.11 -5.93
C GLU A 37 9.15 -5.15 -6.85
N PRO A 38 8.78 -5.05 -8.15
CA PRO A 38 9.30 -4.03 -9.03
C PRO A 38 9.15 -2.63 -8.43
N ASP A 39 10.14 -1.75 -8.68
CA ASP A 39 10.23 -0.39 -8.10
C ASP A 39 10.18 -0.32 -6.57
N HIS A 40 10.36 -1.44 -5.87
CA HIS A 40 10.14 -1.60 -4.44
C HIS A 40 8.74 -1.15 -3.98
N TYR A 41 7.71 -1.41 -4.80
CA TYR A 41 6.33 -0.97 -4.54
C TYR A 41 5.32 -2.09 -4.82
N ALA A 42 4.57 -2.51 -3.79
CA ALA A 42 3.49 -3.49 -3.94
C ALA A 42 2.24 -2.84 -4.55
N GLU A 43 2.20 -2.81 -5.88
CA GLU A 43 1.13 -2.16 -6.64
C GLU A 43 -0.25 -2.77 -6.37
N GLY A 44 -1.27 -1.92 -6.15
CA GLY A 44 -2.63 -2.38 -5.84
C GLY A 44 -2.84 -2.96 -4.44
N GLU A 45 -1.80 -2.94 -3.58
CA GLU A 45 -1.91 -3.41 -2.19
C GLU A 45 -2.83 -2.51 -1.35
N ARG A 46 -3.65 -3.12 -0.48
CA ARG A 46 -4.63 -2.40 0.35
C ARG A 46 -4.20 -2.31 1.80
N TYR A 47 -3.61 -1.17 2.15
CA TYR A 47 -3.07 -0.94 3.49
C TYR A 47 -4.10 -0.49 4.53
N LEU A 48 -5.17 0.17 4.10
CA LEU A 48 -6.25 0.62 4.98
C LEU A 48 -7.35 -0.46 5.08
N PRO A 49 -8.11 -0.50 6.19
CA PRO A 49 -9.36 -1.25 6.27
C PRO A 49 -10.28 -0.93 5.10
N GLU A 50 -11.03 -1.94 4.65
CA GLU A 50 -11.92 -1.82 3.48
C GLU A 50 -12.94 -0.67 3.65
N GLU A 51 -13.43 -0.46 4.86
CA GLU A 51 -14.40 0.58 5.19
C GLU A 51 -13.80 2.00 5.14
N LEU A 52 -12.47 2.12 5.20
CA LEU A 52 -11.76 3.38 4.98
C LEU A 52 -11.38 3.60 3.50
N GLY A 53 -11.47 2.57 2.67
CA GLY A 53 -11.19 2.62 1.23
C GLY A 53 -9.87 3.35 0.91
N GLU A 54 -9.92 4.25 -0.06
CA GLU A 54 -8.76 5.03 -0.51
C GLU A 54 -8.65 6.41 0.16
N THR A 55 -8.98 6.50 1.46
CA THR A 55 -8.90 7.79 2.17
C THR A 55 -7.48 8.38 2.11
N ARG A 56 -7.38 9.64 1.70
CA ARG A 56 -6.11 10.38 1.59
C ARG A 56 -6.02 11.43 2.68
N TYR A 57 -4.98 11.34 3.50
CA TYR A 57 -4.71 12.32 4.57
C TYR A 57 -3.58 13.28 4.21
N TYR A 58 -2.64 12.86 3.36
CA TYR A 58 -1.51 13.66 2.94
C TYR A 58 -1.67 14.10 1.48
N HIS A 59 -1.56 15.41 1.27
CA HIS A 59 -1.52 16.05 -0.03
C HIS A 59 -0.20 16.81 -0.12
N ALA A 60 0.72 16.30 -0.95
CA ALA A 60 2.01 16.95 -1.16
C ALA A 60 1.81 18.32 -1.82
N GLY A 61 2.52 19.33 -1.32
CA GLY A 61 2.55 20.66 -1.91
C GLY A 61 3.38 20.72 -3.20
N SER A 62 3.44 21.90 -3.81
CA SER A 62 4.14 22.13 -5.07
C SER A 62 5.53 22.76 -4.93
N LEU A 63 6.05 22.87 -3.70
CA LEU A 63 7.29 23.61 -3.42
C LEU A 63 8.36 22.69 -2.83
N GLY A 64 9.60 22.92 -3.25
CA GLY A 64 10.77 22.20 -2.73
C GLY A 64 10.65 20.68 -2.91
N ALA A 65 11.03 19.93 -1.88
CA ALA A 65 11.02 18.46 -1.92
C ALA A 65 9.61 17.86 -2.02
N GLU A 66 8.55 18.59 -1.68
CA GLU A 66 7.19 18.07 -1.81
C GLU A 66 6.76 17.95 -3.28
N ALA A 67 7.28 18.80 -4.17
CA ALA A 67 6.95 18.74 -5.59
C ALA A 67 7.37 17.40 -6.22
N SER A 68 8.62 16.98 -5.99
CA SER A 68 9.11 15.69 -6.48
C SER A 68 8.44 14.50 -5.79
N LEU A 69 8.06 14.65 -4.51
CA LEU A 69 7.27 13.64 -3.81
C LEU A 69 5.87 13.52 -4.41
N ALA A 70 5.22 14.62 -4.80
CA ALA A 70 3.91 14.63 -5.43
C ALA A 70 3.93 13.86 -6.76
N GLU A 71 4.95 14.10 -7.59
CA GLU A 71 5.16 13.38 -8.86
C GLU A 71 5.33 11.87 -8.63
N ARG A 72 6.17 11.47 -7.68
CA ARG A 72 6.38 10.06 -7.33
C ARG A 72 5.11 9.40 -6.83
N LEU A 73 4.37 10.06 -5.93
CA LEU A 73 3.09 9.56 -5.42
C LEU A 73 2.03 9.46 -6.51
N ALA A 74 2.03 10.37 -7.49
CA ALA A 74 1.14 10.30 -8.65
C ALA A 74 1.48 9.09 -9.53
N GLN A 75 2.77 8.82 -9.76
CA GLN A 75 3.20 7.66 -10.57
C GLN A 75 2.85 6.33 -9.92
N GLN A 76 3.02 6.19 -8.60
CA GLN A 76 2.66 4.97 -7.86
C GLN A 76 1.15 4.70 -7.81
N ARG A 77 0.32 5.72 -8.07
CA ARG A 77 -1.15 5.62 -8.02
C ARG A 77 -1.79 5.36 -9.37
N LYS A 78 -1.03 5.40 -10.46
CA LYS A 78 -1.57 5.06 -11.78
C LYS A 78 -1.89 3.57 -11.80
N PRO A 79 -3.05 3.16 -12.35
CA PRO A 79 -3.32 1.76 -12.59
C PRO A 79 -2.28 1.18 -13.57
N GLU A 80 -1.95 -0.10 -13.39
CA GLU A 80 -0.95 -0.84 -14.17
C GLU A 80 -1.10 -0.65 -15.69
N GLU A 81 -2.33 -0.58 -16.17
CA GLU A 81 -2.70 -0.41 -17.58
C GLU A 81 -2.27 0.94 -18.19
N GLU A 82 -1.94 1.93 -17.35
CA GLU A 82 -1.51 3.28 -17.75
C GLU A 82 -0.02 3.57 -17.47
N ARG A 83 0.72 2.60 -16.91
CA ARG A 83 2.16 2.78 -16.66
C ARG A 83 2.97 2.30 -17.87
N PRO A 84 3.95 3.07 -18.36
CA PRO A 84 4.82 2.61 -19.43
C PRO A 84 5.61 1.40 -18.95
N ASP A 85 5.61 0.35 -19.77
CA ASP A 85 6.25 -0.95 -19.54
C ASP A 85 7.72 -0.75 -19.11
N SER A 86 8.05 -1.11 -17.88
CA SER A 86 9.39 -0.92 -17.28
C SER A 86 10.37 -2.04 -17.66
N SER A 87 10.08 -2.78 -18.74
CA SER A 87 10.93 -3.85 -19.27
C SER A 87 12.16 -3.34 -20.06
N ASP A 88 12.39 -2.02 -20.14
CA ASP A 88 13.56 -1.41 -20.78
C ASP A 88 14.49 -0.72 -19.76
N SER A 89 15.20 -1.51 -18.95
CA SER A 89 16.39 -1.08 -18.22
C SER A 89 17.21 -2.33 -17.85
N GLY A 90 17.95 -2.83 -18.85
CA GLY A 90 18.99 -3.85 -18.70
C GLY A 90 20.35 -3.25 -18.32
#